data_AF-A0A5K1EMG1-F1
#
_entry.id   AF-A0A5K1EMG1-F1
#
_cell.length_a   1.000
_cell.length_b   1.000
_cell.length_c   1.000
_cell.angle_alpha   90.00
_cell.angle_beta   90.00
_cell.angle_gamma   90.00
#
_symmetry.space_group_name_H-M   'P 1'
#
loop_
_entity.id
_entity.type
_entity.pdbx_description
1 polymer ?
#
loop_
_entity_poly.entity_id
_entity_poly.type
_entity_poly.pdbx_seq_one_letter_code
_entity_poly.pdbx_strand_id
1 'polypeptide(L)' 'IFVGGLEVNVSEDELRHIFGQFGDLVYVKIPPGRGCGFVQFVA' A
#
# COMPACT_ATOMS: atom_id res chain seq x y z
N ILE A 1 -0.80 8.26 -1.67
CA ILE A 1 -2.15 7.66 -1.68
C ILE A 1 -2.39 6.97 -0.34
N PHE A 2 -3.53 7.25 0.29
CA PHE A 2 -3.97 6.56 1.51
C PHE A 2 -4.95 5.45 1.14
N VAL A 3 -4.78 4.28 1.74
CA VAL A 3 -5.64 3.11 1.55
C VAL A 3 -6.21 2.73 2.93
N GLY A 4 -7.50 2.97 3.15
CA GLY A 4 -8.18 2.65 4.41
C GLY A 4 -9.00 1.36 4.33
N GLY A 5 -9.37 0.82 5.49
CA GLY A 5 -10.21 -0.37 5.57
C GLY A 5 -9.49 -1.66 5.17
N LEU A 6 -8.17 -1.72 5.36
CA LEU A 6 -7.40 -2.92 5.08
C LEU A 6 -7.70 -4.00 6.12
N GLU A 7 -7.90 -5.23 5.64
CA GLU A 7 -7.94 -6.40 6.51
C GLU A 7 -6.58 -6.66 7.15
N VAL A 8 -6.58 -7.35 8.30
CA VAL A 8 -5.36 -7.62 9.07
C VAL A 8 -4.33 -8.48 8.32
N ASN A 9 -4.78 -9.22 7.30
CA ASN A 9 -3.95 -10.13 6.52
C ASN A 9 -3.36 -9.48 5.25
N VAL A 10 -3.76 -8.24 4.94
CA VAL A 10 -3.22 -7.53 3.76
C VAL A 10 -1.74 -7.20 4.00
N SER A 11 -0.92 -7.52 3.01
CA SER A 11 0.53 -7.31 3.05
C SER A 11 0.96 -6.10 2.22
N GLU A 12 2.14 -5.56 2.52
CA GLU A 12 2.76 -4.50 1.72
C GLU A 12 3.06 -4.98 0.29
N ASP A 13 3.42 -6.25 0.11
CA ASP A 13 3.69 -6.84 -1.21
C ASP A 13 2.43 -6.91 -2.08
N GLU A 14 1.27 -7.22 -1.47
CA GLU A 14 -0.01 -7.21 -2.16
C GLU A 14 -0.37 -5.80 -2.64
N LEU A 15 -0.21 -4.79 -1.77
CA LEU A 15 -0.39 -3.39 -2.17
C LEU A 15 0.59 -2.99 -3.27
N ARG A 16 1.85 -3.44 -3.22
CA ARG A 16 2.84 -3.18 -4.29
C ARG A 16 2.41 -3.80 -5.61
N HIS A 17 1.95 -5.04 -5.60
CA HIS A 17 1.49 -5.73 -6.81
C HIS A 17 0.28 -5.02 -7.43
N ILE A 18 -0.72 -4.67 -6.62
CA ILE A 18 -1.93 -3.99 -7.08
C ILE A 18 -1.61 -2.59 -7.60
N PHE A 19 -0.86 -1.78 -6.84
CA PHE A 19 -0.63 -0.38 -7.26
C PHE A 19 0.48 -0.26 -8.32
N GLY A 20 1.40 -1.22 -8.40
CA GLY A 20 2.48 -1.22 -9.37
C GLY A 20 2.01 -1.29 -10.83
N GLN A 21 0.79 -1.79 -11.07
CA GLN A 21 0.19 -1.77 -12.41
C GLN A 21 -0.11 -0.35 -12.93
N PHE A 22 -0.19 0.65 -12.04
CA PHE A 22 -0.48 2.04 -12.40
C PHE A 22 0.77 2.91 -12.53
N GLY A 23 1.95 2.37 -12.23
CA GLY A 23 3.23 3.09 -12.30
C GLY A 23 4.24 2.60 -11.27
N ASP A 24 5.45 3.15 -11.35
CA ASP A 24 6.54 2.77 -10.45
C ASP A 24 6.31 3.30 -9.03
N LEU A 25 6.53 2.44 -8.03
CA LEU A 25 6.31 2.75 -6.61
C LEU A 25 7.63 3.02 -5.90
N VAL A 26 7.71 4.16 -5.20
CA VAL A 26 8.84 4.49 -4.32
C VAL A 26 8.65 3.88 -2.94
N TYR A 27 7.41 3.86 -2.45
CA TYR A 27 7.14 3.52 -1.06
C TYR A 27 5.76 2.91 -0.88
N VAL A 28 5.72 1.84 -0.09
CA VAL A 28 4.49 1.20 0.40
C VAL A 28 4.72 0.89 1.88
N LYS A 29 3.73 1.20 2.73
CA LYS A 29 3.78 0.86 4.16
C LYS A 29 2.41 0.61 4.76
N ILE A 30 2.29 -0.41 5.62
CA ILE A 30 1.11 -0.69 6.44
C ILE A 30 1.48 -0.52 7.93
N PRO A 31 1.04 0.57 8.59
CA PRO A 31 1.24 0.71 10.03
C PRO A 31 0.47 -0.36 10.81
N PRO A 32 1.11 -1.05 11.79
CA PRO A 32 0.46 -2.11 12.55
C PRO A 32 -0.73 -1.56 13.35
N GLY A 33 -1.82 -2.33 13.40
CA GLY A 33 -3.00 -2.03 14.22
C GLY A 33 -3.85 -0.84 13.74
N ARG A 34 -3.57 -0.27 12.56
CA ARG A 34 -4.33 0.89 12.03
C ARG A 34 -5.36 0.54 10.96
N GLY A 35 -5.31 -0.66 10.38
CA GLY A 35 -6.21 -1.05 9.28
C GLY A 35 -6.08 -0.14 8.06
N CYS A 36 -4.88 0.40 7.82
CA CYS A 36 -4.62 1.31 6.71
C CYS A 36 -3.20 1.16 6.18
N GLY A 37 -2.99 1.63 4.95
CA GLY A 37 -1.71 1.63 4.25
C GLY A 37 -1.48 2.91 3.47
N PHE A 38 -0.23 3.13 3.11
CA PHE A 38 0.22 4.29 2.34
C PHE A 38 1.02 3.82 1.13
N VAL A 39 0.73 4.39 -0.04
CA VAL A 39 1.40 4.10 -1.30
C VAL A 39 1.87 5.40 -1.94
N GLN A 40 3.10 5.44 -2.43
CA GLN A 40 3.68 6.59 -3.12
C GLN A 40 4.31 6.16 -4.45
N PHE A 41 3.89 6.82 -5.52
CA PHE A 41 4.45 6.65 -6.86
C PHE A 41 5.72 7.51 -7.05
N VAL A 42 6.55 7.10 -7.99
CA VAL A 42 7.57 7.95 -8.59
C VAL A 42 6.86 9.13 -9.28
N ALA A 43 7.41 10.33 -9.13
CA ALA A 43 6.87 11.55 -9.73
C ALA A 43 7.15 11.61 -11.24
#